data_AF-A0AA38GVX6-F1
#
_entry.id   AF-A0AA38GVX6-F1
#
_cell.length_a   1.000
_cell.length_b   1.000
_cell.length_c   1.000
_cell.angle_alpha   90.00
_cell.angle_beta   90.00
_cell.angle_gamma   90.00
#
_symmetry.space_group_name_H-M   'P 1'
#
loop_
_entity.id
_entity.type
_entity.pdbx_description
1 polymer ?
#
loop_
_entity_poly.entity_id
_entity_poly.type
_entity_poly.pdbx_seq_one_letter_code
_entity_poly.pdbx_strand_id
1 'polypeptide(L)'
;EEDEYELLRKIASQHWGTMRSYFQEAAAAYSMGQRARAGYLSAEGNHYKQLAREADEKASQRIFDVKNKDMHNDVTIDLHSQHVKDAIRLLKLHIQSLASISSIHSLKVITGCGLHGTGRGRIKRA
;
A
#
# COMPACT_ATOMS: atom_id res chain seq x y z
N GLU A 1 -20.32 3.23 -0.06
CA GLU A 1 -18.89 2.84 -0.10
C GLU A 1 -18.43 2.53 -1.52
N GLU A 2 -19.19 1.75 -2.31
CA GLU A 2 -18.94 1.57 -3.76
C GLU A 2 -19.03 2.89 -4.57
N ASP A 3 -19.96 3.77 -4.21
CA ASP A 3 -20.18 5.07 -4.85
C ASP A 3 -18.93 5.99 -4.81
N GLU A 4 -18.17 5.97 -3.71
CA GLU A 4 -16.95 6.78 -3.56
C GLU A 4 -15.80 6.25 -4.43
N TYR A 5 -15.65 4.93 -4.51
CA TYR A 5 -14.69 4.28 -5.40
C TYR A 5 -14.99 4.62 -6.88
N GLU A 6 -16.25 4.49 -7.28
CA GLU A 6 -16.69 4.79 -8.65
C GLU A 6 -16.46 6.26 -9.00
N LEU A 7 -16.75 7.17 -8.06
CA LEU A 7 -16.48 8.59 -8.22
C LEU A 7 -14.97 8.85 -8.43
N LEU A 8 -14.10 8.29 -7.59
CA LEU A 8 -12.65 8.46 -7.71
C LEU A 8 -12.12 7.90 -9.05
N ARG A 9 -12.63 6.74 -9.50
CA ARG A 9 -12.28 6.18 -10.82
C ARG A 9 -12.75 7.04 -11.98
N LYS A 10 -13.93 7.64 -11.87
CA LYS A 10 -14.44 8.58 -12.87
C LYS A 10 -13.56 9.82 -12.94
N ILE A 11 -13.19 10.40 -11.80
CA ILE A 11 -12.27 11.55 -11.70
C ILE A 11 -10.91 11.21 -12.33
N ALA A 12 -10.33 10.07 -11.97
CA ALA A 12 -9.06 9.61 -12.55
C ALA A 12 -9.15 9.47 -14.08
N SER A 13 -10.22 8.85 -14.58
CA SER A 13 -10.45 8.68 -16.01
C SER A 13 -10.56 10.02 -16.75
N GLN A 14 -11.24 11.01 -16.15
CA GLN A 14 -11.33 12.36 -16.69
C GLN A 14 -9.94 13.02 -16.77
N HIS A 15 -9.16 12.97 -15.69
CA HIS A 15 -7.80 13.53 -15.68
C HIS A 15 -6.87 12.82 -16.67
N TRP A 16 -6.97 11.50 -16.82
CA TRP A 16 -6.23 10.77 -17.85
C TRP A 16 -6.62 11.18 -19.27
N GLY A 17 -7.91 11.46 -19.50
CA GLY A 17 -8.39 12.03 -20.77
C GLY A 17 -7.77 13.39 -21.05
N THR A 18 -7.84 14.31 -20.08
CA THR A 18 -7.26 15.67 -20.21
C THR A 18 -5.75 15.64 -20.41
N MET A 19 -5.03 14.82 -19.64
CA MET A 19 -3.58 14.58 -19.80
C MET A 19 -3.24 14.18 -21.24
N ARG A 20 -4.02 13.24 -21.81
CA ARG A 20 -3.78 12.72 -23.15
C ARG A 20 -3.97 13.80 -24.21
N SER A 21 -4.99 14.66 -24.05
CA SER A 21 -5.18 15.83 -24.92
C SER A 21 -3.96 16.75 -24.88
N TYR A 22 -3.50 17.12 -23.67
CA TYR A 22 -2.36 18.02 -23.52
C TYR A 22 -1.08 17.48 -24.15
N PHE A 23 -0.79 16.18 -23.99
CA PHE A 23 0.39 15.61 -24.64
C PHE A 23 0.23 15.46 -26.16
N GLN A 24 -0.96 15.20 -26.67
CA GLN A 24 -1.22 15.23 -28.12
C GLN A 24 -0.97 16.63 -28.69
N GLU A 25 -1.49 17.67 -28.04
CA GLU A 25 -1.27 19.06 -28.44
C GLU A 25 0.21 19.46 -28.30
N ALA A 26 0.90 19.02 -27.25
CA ALA A 26 2.32 19.27 -27.06
C ALA A 26 3.15 18.64 -28.19
N ALA A 27 2.85 17.40 -28.58
CA ALA A 27 3.52 16.71 -29.68
C ALA A 27 3.28 17.42 -31.03
N ALA A 28 2.05 17.90 -31.28
CA ALA A 28 1.73 18.69 -32.46
C ALA A 28 2.51 20.02 -32.47
N ALA A 29 2.51 20.76 -31.36
CA ALA A 29 3.26 22.01 -31.23
C ALA A 29 4.77 21.80 -31.44
N TYR A 30 5.33 20.71 -30.90
CA TYR A 30 6.73 20.36 -31.10
C TYR A 30 7.05 20.08 -32.57
N SER A 31 6.20 19.33 -33.25
CA SER A 31 6.33 19.01 -34.68
C SER A 31 6.27 20.26 -35.57
N MET A 32 5.53 21.29 -35.14
CA MET A 32 5.49 22.61 -35.80
C MET A 32 6.64 23.55 -35.40
N GLY A 33 7.62 23.08 -34.60
CA GLY A 33 8.74 23.90 -34.12
C GLY A 33 8.39 24.89 -33.01
N GLN A 34 7.17 24.86 -32.46
CA GLN A 34 6.68 25.76 -31.42
C GLN A 34 7.14 25.30 -30.03
N ARG A 35 8.46 25.33 -29.77
CA ARG A 35 9.07 24.73 -28.57
C ARG A 35 8.52 25.26 -27.24
N ALA A 36 8.32 26.57 -27.11
CA ALA A 36 7.78 27.18 -25.88
C ALA A 36 6.35 26.68 -25.58
N ARG A 37 5.50 26.63 -26.61
CA ARG A 37 4.13 26.11 -26.50
C ARG A 37 4.11 24.62 -26.15
N ALA A 38 4.97 23.83 -26.80
CA ALA A 38 5.11 22.41 -26.50
C ALA A 38 5.54 22.18 -25.05
N GLY A 39 6.46 23.00 -24.53
CA GLY A 39 6.90 22.97 -23.13
C GLY A 39 5.76 23.25 -22.16
N TYR A 40 4.99 24.32 -22.39
CA TYR A 40 3.83 24.67 -21.59
C TYR A 40 2.78 23.53 -21.56
N LEU A 41 2.37 23.04 -22.73
CA LEU A 41 1.39 21.96 -22.84
C LEU A 41 1.88 20.66 -22.18
N SER A 42 3.19 20.38 -22.25
CA SER A 42 3.78 19.23 -21.56
C SER A 42 3.73 19.40 -20.03
N ALA A 43 3.91 20.61 -19.51
CA ALA A 43 3.80 20.89 -18.08
C ALA A 43 2.35 20.66 -17.59
N GLU A 44 1.36 21.16 -18.34
CA GLU A 44 -0.06 20.90 -18.06
C GLU A 44 -0.39 19.40 -18.12
N GLY A 45 0.09 18.69 -19.14
CA GLY A 45 -0.06 17.23 -19.24
C GLY A 45 0.52 16.49 -18.03
N ASN A 46 1.68 16.92 -17.52
CA ASN A 46 2.26 16.36 -16.30
C ASN A 46 1.45 16.69 -15.05
N HIS A 47 0.87 17.88 -14.95
CA HIS A 47 -0.02 18.24 -13.85
C HIS A 47 -1.24 17.32 -13.79
N TYR A 48 -1.94 17.14 -14.93
CA TYR A 48 -3.09 16.23 -14.99
C TYR A 48 -2.70 14.76 -14.81
N LYS A 49 -1.50 14.36 -15.23
CA LYS A 49 -0.96 13.02 -14.94
C LYS A 49 -0.81 12.79 -13.44
N GLN A 50 -0.35 13.78 -12.69
CA GLN A 50 -0.24 13.69 -11.23
C GLN A 50 -1.63 13.55 -10.59
N LEU A 51 -2.59 14.41 -10.96
CA LEU A 51 -3.96 14.33 -10.45
C LEU A 51 -4.63 12.99 -10.75
N ALA A 52 -4.43 12.46 -11.97
CA ALA A 52 -4.97 11.16 -12.35
C ALA A 52 -4.41 10.02 -11.49
N ARG A 53 -3.09 10.02 -11.25
CA ARG A 53 -2.43 9.04 -10.37
C ARG A 53 -2.93 9.11 -8.94
N GLU A 54 -3.02 10.30 -8.38
CA GLU A 54 -3.51 10.50 -7.00
C GLU A 54 -4.96 9.99 -6.85
N ALA A 55 -5.83 10.26 -7.84
CA ALA A 55 -7.21 9.76 -7.84
C ALA A 55 -7.27 8.22 -7.99
N ASP A 56 -6.45 7.64 -8.87
CA ASP A 56 -6.37 6.18 -9.04
C ASP A 56 -5.84 5.47 -7.79
N GLU A 57 -4.81 6.02 -7.14
CA GLU A 57 -4.24 5.50 -5.89
C GLU A 57 -5.28 5.53 -4.77
N LYS A 58 -6.00 6.65 -4.62
CA LYS A 58 -7.11 6.76 -3.66
C LYS A 58 -8.23 5.76 -3.95
N ALA A 59 -8.62 5.60 -5.22
CA ALA A 59 -9.63 4.62 -5.60
C ALA A 59 -9.16 3.19 -5.27
N SER A 60 -7.91 2.87 -5.58
CA SER A 60 -7.31 1.57 -5.30
C SER A 60 -7.26 1.26 -3.80
N GLN A 61 -6.83 2.23 -2.98
CA GLN A 61 -6.83 2.07 -1.53
C GLN A 61 -8.25 1.87 -1.00
N ARG A 62 -9.22 2.68 -1.48
CA ARG A 62 -10.61 2.60 -1.04
C ARG A 62 -11.24 1.24 -1.30
N ILE A 63 -11.09 0.70 -2.51
CA ILE A 63 -11.66 -0.62 -2.83
C ILE A 63 -10.97 -1.73 -2.06
N PHE A 64 -9.66 -1.60 -1.81
CA PHE A 64 -8.92 -2.53 -0.97
C PHE A 64 -9.49 -2.55 0.44
N ASP A 65 -9.65 -1.38 1.07
CA ASP A 65 -10.18 -1.27 2.44
C ASP A 65 -11.60 -1.83 2.53
N VAL A 66 -12.47 -1.52 1.56
CA VAL A 66 -13.85 -2.03 1.53
C VAL A 66 -13.87 -3.56 1.41
N LYS A 67 -13.11 -4.13 0.47
CA LYS A 67 -13.11 -5.60 0.24
C LYS A 67 -12.42 -6.38 1.35
N ASN A 68 -11.49 -5.75 2.08
CA ASN A 68 -10.74 -6.40 3.16
C ASN A 68 -11.25 -6.04 4.57
N LYS A 69 -12.31 -5.23 4.70
CA LYS A 69 -12.83 -4.76 5.99
C LYS A 69 -13.13 -5.88 6.98
N ASP A 70 -13.65 -7.00 6.48
CA ASP A 70 -14.00 -8.18 7.27
C ASP A 70 -12.97 -9.32 7.14
N MET A 71 -11.84 -9.07 6.46
CA MET A 71 -10.77 -10.05 6.30
C MET A 71 -9.80 -9.97 7.48
N HIS A 72 -9.72 -11.06 8.25
CA HIS A 72 -8.76 -11.22 9.33
C HIS A 72 -7.51 -11.97 8.85
N ASN A 73 -6.50 -11.22 8.39
CA ASN A 73 -5.19 -11.80 8.08
C ASN A 73 -4.39 -11.97 9.38
N ASP A 74 -4.49 -13.16 9.97
CA ASP A 74 -3.71 -13.53 11.14
C ASP A 74 -2.32 -14.02 10.71
N VAL A 75 -1.28 -13.32 11.14
CA VAL A 75 0.09 -13.85 11.05
C VAL A 75 0.40 -14.59 12.34
N THR A 76 0.90 -15.82 12.23
CA THR A 76 1.38 -16.58 13.40
C THR A 76 2.89 -16.77 13.31
N ILE A 77 3.60 -16.40 14.37
CA ILE A 77 5.03 -16.69 14.52
C ILE A 77 5.25 -17.59 15.74
N ASP A 78 6.13 -18.56 15.57
CA ASP A 78 6.50 -19.48 16.64
C ASP A 78 7.93 -19.20 17.12
N LEU A 79 8.02 -18.77 18.37
CA LEU A 79 9.26 -18.44 19.05
C LEU A 79 9.59 -19.46 20.14
N HIS A 80 8.88 -20.60 20.19
CA HIS A 80 9.15 -21.64 21.18
C HIS A 80 10.61 -22.11 21.09
N SER A 81 11.17 -22.56 22.21
CA SER A 81 12.52 -23.11 22.32
C SER A 81 13.69 -22.18 21.92
N GLN A 82 13.41 -20.93 21.53
CA GLN A 82 14.44 -19.92 21.26
C GLN A 82 15.01 -19.33 22.55
N HIS A 83 16.26 -18.85 22.51
CA HIS A 83 16.79 -18.02 23.59
C HIS A 83 16.03 -16.69 23.68
N VAL A 84 15.80 -16.19 24.89
CA VAL A 84 15.01 -14.95 25.12
C VAL A 84 15.47 -13.79 24.24
N LYS A 85 16.79 -13.57 24.13
CA LYS A 85 17.34 -12.45 23.34
C LYS A 85 17.00 -12.59 21.86
N ASP A 86 17.10 -13.79 21.30
CA ASP A 86 16.80 -14.07 19.90
C ASP A 86 15.30 -13.99 19.61
N ALA A 87 14.48 -14.53 20.50
CA ALA A 87 13.02 -14.45 20.41
C ALA A 87 12.55 -12.99 20.40
N ILE A 88 13.07 -12.14 21.30
CA ILE A 88 12.74 -10.70 21.34
C ILE A 88 13.20 -10.00 20.06
N ARG A 89 14.42 -10.30 19.58
CA ARG A 89 14.95 -9.69 18.36
C ARG A 89 14.07 -10.02 17.16
N LEU A 90 13.67 -11.29 17.00
CA LEU A 90 12.79 -11.71 15.91
C LEU A 90 11.38 -11.12 16.06
N LEU A 91 10.83 -11.07 17.27
CA LEU A 91 9.52 -10.45 17.51
C LEU A 91 9.52 -8.97 17.10
N LYS A 92 10.55 -8.21 17.47
CA LYS A 92 10.69 -6.80 17.09
C LYS A 92 10.74 -6.64 15.57
N LEU A 93 11.52 -7.48 14.88
CA LEU A 93 11.61 -7.46 13.43
C LEU A 93 10.24 -7.69 12.79
N HIS A 94 9.51 -8.72 13.22
CA HIS A 94 8.18 -9.02 12.67
C HIS A 94 7.18 -7.91 12.96
N ILE A 95 7.15 -7.35 14.16
CA ILE A 95 6.27 -6.21 14.47
C ILE A 95 6.58 -5.03 13.55
N GLN A 96 7.86 -4.67 13.38
CA GLN A 96 8.25 -3.56 12.51
C GLN A 96 7.89 -3.79 11.04
N SER A 97 8.10 -5.01 10.53
CA SER A 97 7.78 -5.35 9.14
C SER A 97 6.28 -5.46 8.87
N LEU A 98 5.51 -5.96 9.83
CA LEU A 98 4.07 -6.18 9.66
C LEU A 98 3.26 -4.91 9.95
N ALA A 99 3.76 -4.00 10.79
CA ALA A 99 3.08 -2.73 11.11
C ALA A 99 2.87 -1.83 9.89
N SER A 100 3.69 -1.98 8.83
CA SER A 100 3.51 -1.25 7.57
C SER A 100 2.48 -1.87 6.62
N ILE A 101 1.95 -3.06 6.94
CA ILE A 101 0.99 -3.77 6.09
C ILE A 101 -0.41 -3.56 6.66
N SER A 102 -1.18 -2.66 6.04
CA SER A 102 -2.51 -2.25 6.52
C SER A 102 -3.53 -3.39 6.61
N SER A 103 -3.33 -4.49 5.89
CA SER A 103 -4.23 -5.66 5.92
C SER A 103 -3.97 -6.62 7.08
N ILE A 104 -2.91 -6.43 7.85
CA ILE A 104 -2.53 -7.29 8.97
C ILE A 104 -2.91 -6.61 10.28
N HIS A 105 -3.95 -7.12 10.90
CA HIS A 105 -4.54 -6.54 12.11
C HIS A 105 -4.05 -7.23 13.38
N SER A 106 -3.56 -8.47 13.26
CA SER A 106 -3.20 -9.30 14.39
C SER A 106 -1.91 -10.09 14.11
N LEU A 107 -1.09 -10.23 15.15
CA LEU A 107 0.08 -11.10 15.18
C LEU A 107 -0.06 -12.06 16.36
N LYS A 108 -0.25 -13.34 16.06
CA LYS A 108 -0.27 -14.43 17.03
C LYS A 108 1.15 -14.91 17.29
N VAL A 109 1.55 -14.95 18.56
CA VAL A 109 2.90 -15.34 18.95
C VAL A 109 2.84 -16.59 19.84
N ILE A 110 3.46 -17.67 19.39
CA ILE A 110 3.63 -18.88 20.18
C ILE A 110 4.96 -18.76 20.93
N THR A 111 4.90 -18.79 22.26
CA THR A 111 6.08 -18.69 23.14
C THR A 111 6.39 -20.00 23.88
N GLY A 112 5.57 -21.03 23.63
CA GLY A 112 5.61 -22.32 24.33
C GLY A 112 4.77 -22.36 25.61
N CYS A 113 4.73 -23.52 26.27
CA CYS A 113 3.99 -23.73 27.52
C CYS A 113 4.89 -23.46 28.73
N GLY A 114 4.53 -22.46 29.54
CA GLY A 114 5.16 -22.20 30.84
C GLY A 114 4.88 -23.31 31.88
N LEU A 115 5.35 -23.11 33.12
CA LEU A 115 5.28 -24.10 34.23
C LEU A 115 3.88 -24.65 34.56
N HIS A 116 2.81 -23.97 34.13
CA HIS A 116 1.41 -24.35 34.38
C HIS A 116 0.69 -24.90 33.13
N GLY A 117 1.39 -25.09 32.02
CA GLY A 117 0.85 -25.67 30.78
C GLY A 117 1.30 -27.11 30.58
N THR A 118 0.45 -27.94 29.99
CA THR A 118 0.68 -29.39 29.76
C THR A 118 1.70 -29.70 28.63
N GLY A 119 2.34 -28.69 28.03
CA GLY A 119 3.22 -28.84 26.86
C GLY A 119 4.72 -28.70 27.14
N ARG A 120 5.55 -29.41 26.37
CA ARG A 120 7.02 -29.37 26.43
C ARG A 120 7.57 -28.31 25.46
N GLY A 121 7.81 -27.10 25.92
CA GLY A 121 8.59 -26.13 25.14
C GLY A 121 8.50 -24.74 25.72
N ARG A 122 9.63 -24.11 26.00
CA ARG A 122 9.73 -22.76 26.60
C ARG A 122 10.72 -21.93 25.79
N ILE A 123 10.52 -20.62 25.70
CA ILE A 123 11.63 -19.71 25.40
C ILE A 123 12.73 -19.94 26.45
N LYS A 124 13.92 -20.33 26.00
CA LYS A 124 15.09 -20.65 26.81
C LYS A 124 15.58 -19.38 27.50
N ARG A 125 15.56 -19.39 28.83
CA ARG A 125 16.23 -18.34 29.64
C ARG A 125 17.73 -18.35 29.35
N ALA A 126 18.34 -17.18 29.53
CA ALA A 126 19.79 -17.03 29.44
C ALA A 126 20.49 -17.92 30.46
#